data_AF-A0A5B7Y2M3-F1
#
_entry.id   AF-A0A5B7Y2M3-F1
#
_cell.length_a   1.000
_cell.length_b   1.000
_cell.length_c   1.000
_cell.angle_alpha   90.00
_cell.angle_beta   90.00
_cell.angle_gamma   90.00
#
_symmetry.space_group_name_H-M   'P 1'
#
loop_
_entity.id
_entity.type
_entity.pdbx_description
1 polymer ?
#
loop_
_entity_poly.entity_id
_entity_poly.type
_entity_poly.pdbx_seq_one_letter_code
_entity_poly.pdbx_strand_id
1 'polypeptide(L)'
;MYRAIDNQGLTLDFSLRKQRDYLAAYHFLKRLSKAYGRPSCLVTDQYGATLKAIKQVAKDGLLDLKAHQCSKYRNNLIEQDHRFIKRHRVQSAGFQSIRTAASTLAGVEVIHAMRKETRRNGSLFGFSVITELKQMLAA
;
A
#
# COMPACT_ATOMS: atom_id res chain seq x y z
N MET A 1 4.07 -4.93 7.92
CA MET A 1 3.32 -4.61 6.69
C MET A 1 3.71 -3.21 6.26
N TYR A 2 4.02 -3.05 4.99
CA TYR A 2 4.18 -1.78 4.30
C TYR A 2 3.04 -1.65 3.28
N ARG A 3 2.54 -0.43 3.09
CA ARG A 3 1.50 -0.11 2.11
C ARG A 3 1.79 1.26 1.55
N ALA A 4 1.37 1.49 0.31
CA ALA A 4 1.34 2.80 -0.30
C ALA A 4 -0.02 3.01 -0.96
N ILE A 5 -0.50 4.24 -0.87
CA ILE A 5 -1.70 4.73 -1.53
C ILE A 5 -1.36 6.00 -2.30
N ASP A 6 -2.15 6.30 -3.33
CA ASP A 6 -2.08 7.58 -4.01
C ASP A 6 -2.82 8.67 -3.22
N ASN A 7 -2.86 9.89 -3.77
CA ASN A 7 -3.57 11.02 -3.15
C ASN A 7 -5.11 10.89 -3.17
N GLN A 8 -5.66 9.95 -3.95
CA GLN A 8 -7.09 9.63 -4.00
C GLN A 8 -7.45 8.46 -3.07
N GLY A 9 -6.47 7.89 -2.39
CA GLY A 9 -6.67 6.73 -1.52
C GLY A 9 -6.74 5.40 -2.26
N LEU A 10 -6.37 5.31 -3.54
CA LEU A 10 -6.23 4.04 -4.26
C LEU A 10 -4.94 3.33 -3.83
N THR A 11 -4.97 2.00 -3.75
CA THR A 11 -3.81 1.22 -3.33
C THR A 11 -2.80 1.15 -4.46
N LEU A 12 -1.56 1.60 -4.21
CA LEU A 12 -0.45 1.47 -5.17
C LEU A 12 0.29 0.13 -5.00
N ASP A 13 0.57 -0.25 -3.74
CA ASP A 13 1.31 -1.47 -3.45
C ASP A 13 1.16 -1.86 -1.97
N PHE A 14 1.42 -3.13 -1.70
CA PHE A 14 1.37 -3.74 -0.37
C PHE A 14 2.51 -4.75 -0.20
N SER A 15 3.04 -4.87 1.01
CA SER A 15 4.02 -5.90 1.35
C SER A 15 3.89 -6.35 2.81
N LEU A 16 3.66 -7.65 3.01
CA LEU A 16 3.74 -8.28 4.31
C LEU A 16 5.17 -8.75 4.60
N ARG A 17 5.71 -8.36 5.75
CA ARG A 17 7.06 -8.72 6.21
C ARG A 17 7.00 -9.16 7.67
N LYS A 18 7.90 -10.10 8.04
CA LYS A 18 8.02 -10.62 9.41
C LYS A 18 8.37 -9.51 10.40
N GLN A 19 9.31 -8.65 10.02
CA GLN A 19 9.76 -7.53 10.81
C GLN A 19 9.61 -6.23 10.02
N ARG A 20 9.42 -5.12 10.74
CA ARG A 20 9.54 -3.78 10.17
C ARG A 20 10.97 -3.34 10.41
N ASP A 21 11.78 -3.33 9.36
CA ASP A 21 13.18 -2.95 9.42
C ASP A 21 13.53 -1.99 8.27
N TYR A 22 14.77 -1.52 8.28
CA TYR A 22 15.29 -0.60 7.28
C TYR A 22 15.31 -1.24 5.88
N LEU A 23 15.75 -2.50 5.78
CA LEU A 23 15.96 -3.15 4.49
C LEU A 23 14.63 -3.40 3.78
N ALA A 24 13.62 -3.84 4.51
CA ALA A 24 12.26 -4.01 4.04
C ALA A 24 11.63 -2.69 3.59
N ALA A 25 11.81 -1.61 4.35
CA ALA A 25 11.35 -0.28 3.97
C ALA A 25 12.04 0.22 2.69
N TYR A 26 13.36 0.03 2.59
CA TYR A 26 14.16 0.41 1.43
C TYR A 26 13.70 -0.33 0.16
N HIS A 27 13.58 -1.66 0.21
CA HIS A 27 13.12 -2.43 -0.94
C HIS A 27 11.69 -2.07 -1.35
N PHE A 28 10.80 -1.80 -0.39
CA PHE A 28 9.44 -1.38 -0.68
C PHE A 28 9.39 -0.03 -1.41
N LEU A 29 10.10 0.98 -0.89
CA LEU A 29 10.19 2.31 -1.51
C LEU A 29 10.88 2.27 -2.88
N LYS A 30 11.94 1.48 -3.02
CA LYS A 30 12.64 1.28 -4.29
C LYS A 30 11.74 0.63 -5.35
N ARG A 31 10.97 -0.39 -4.96
CA ARG A 31 10.00 -1.04 -5.84
C ARG A 31 8.93 -0.06 -6.31
N LEU A 32 8.38 0.75 -5.40
CA LEU A 32 7.42 1.80 -5.72
C LEU A 32 7.99 2.85 -6.70
N SER A 33 9.19 3.33 -6.42
CA SER A 33 9.84 4.36 -7.25
C SER A 33 10.15 3.85 -8.67
N LYS A 34 10.45 2.55 -8.81
CA LYS A 34 10.63 1.91 -10.13
C LYS A 34 9.33 1.72 -10.89
N ALA A 35 8.24 1.39 -10.19
CA ALA A 35 6.95 1.13 -10.81
C ALA A 35 6.22 2.43 -11.22
N TYR A 36 6.26 3.46 -10.36
CA TYR A 36 5.47 4.68 -10.51
C TYR A 36 6.32 5.93 -10.79
N GLY A 37 7.65 5.79 -10.86
CA GLY A 37 8.57 6.92 -11.00
C GLY A 37 8.78 7.70 -9.70
N ARG A 38 9.37 8.89 -9.83
CA ARG A 38 9.66 9.78 -8.70
C ARG A 38 8.38 10.51 -8.26
N PRO A 39 7.94 10.38 -7.00
CA PRO A 39 6.76 11.08 -6.53
C PRO A 39 7.06 12.57 -6.32
N SER A 40 6.07 13.43 -6.59
CA SER A 40 6.12 14.86 -6.28
C SER A 40 6.01 15.15 -4.79
N CYS A 41 5.32 14.28 -4.04
CA CYS A 41 5.23 14.33 -2.59
C CYS A 41 5.14 12.91 -2.03
N LEU A 42 5.99 12.60 -1.05
CA LEU A 42 5.95 11.35 -0.29
C LEU A 42 5.64 11.65 1.17
N VAL A 43 4.52 11.13 1.66
CA VAL A 43 4.13 11.28 3.07
C VAL A 43 4.36 9.96 3.79
N THR A 44 5.07 10.00 4.92
CA THR A 44 5.24 8.83 5.79
C THR A 44 5.04 9.17 7.27
N ASP A 45 4.94 8.12 8.08
CA ASP A 45 5.11 8.24 9.53
C ASP A 45 6.55 8.65 9.90
N GLN A 46 6.75 9.01 11.18
CA GLN A 46 8.06 9.35 11.73
C GLN A 46 8.86 8.10 12.16
N TYR A 47 8.58 6.93 11.57
CA TYR A 47 9.26 5.69 11.96
C TYR A 47 10.73 5.71 11.50
N GLY A 48 11.67 5.54 12.43
CA GLY A 48 13.11 5.74 12.18
C GLY A 48 13.67 4.89 11.04
N ALA A 49 13.23 3.63 10.88
CA ALA A 49 13.70 2.80 9.78
C ALA A 49 13.18 3.26 8.41
N THR A 50 11.95 3.79 8.34
CA THR A 50 11.39 4.41 7.14
C THR A 50 12.19 5.65 6.77
N LEU A 51 12.48 6.52 7.74
CA LEU A 51 13.27 7.74 7.51
C LEU A 51 14.68 7.42 7.01
N LYS A 52 15.32 6.38 7.57
CA LYS A 52 16.62 5.90 7.11
C LYS A 52 16.54 5.37 5.66
N ALA A 53 15.50 4.61 5.34
CA ALA A 53 15.27 4.08 3.99
C ALA A 53 15.05 5.20 2.96
N ILE A 54 14.28 6.23 3.31
CA ILE A 54 14.02 7.40 2.45
C ILE A 54 15.32 8.12 2.10
N LYS A 55 16.19 8.36 3.09
CA LYS A 55 17.51 8.96 2.85
C LYS A 55 18.34 8.12 1.87
N GLN A 56 18.27 6.79 1.96
CA GLN A 56 18.98 5.93 1.02
C GLN A 56 18.36 5.96 -0.38
N VAL A 57 17.04 5.87 -0.50
CA VAL A 57 16.34 5.93 -1.80
C VAL A 57 16.59 7.28 -2.50
N ALA A 58 16.70 8.37 -1.72
CA ALA A 58 17.10 9.67 -2.25
C ALA A 58 18.55 9.68 -2.76
N LYS A 59 19.50 9.06 -2.03
CA LYS A 59 20.89 8.90 -2.50
C LYS A 59 20.98 8.09 -3.79
N ASP A 60 20.11 7.09 -3.95
CA ASP A 60 20.02 6.29 -5.18
C ASP A 60 19.38 7.07 -6.35
N GLY A 61 18.99 8.33 -6.15
CA GLY A 61 18.36 9.17 -7.15
C GLY A 61 16.92 8.77 -7.47
N LEU A 62 16.26 7.98 -6.63
CA LEU A 62 14.90 7.49 -6.87
C LEU A 62 13.81 8.37 -6.22
N LEU A 63 14.22 9.34 -5.40
CA LEU A 63 13.34 10.26 -4.68
C LEU A 63 14.06 11.60 -4.48
N ASP A 64 13.35 12.72 -4.61
CA ASP A 64 13.85 14.00 -4.08
C ASP A 64 13.56 14.07 -2.58
N LEU A 65 14.59 14.27 -1.76
CA LEU A 65 14.44 14.40 -0.31
C LEU A 65 13.53 15.58 0.07
N LYS A 66 13.46 16.63 -0.76
CA LYS A 66 12.56 17.78 -0.56
C LYS A 66 11.09 17.43 -0.72
N ALA A 67 10.78 16.37 -1.48
CA ALA A 67 9.42 15.87 -1.67
C ALA A 67 8.91 15.08 -0.45
N HIS A 68 9.80 14.66 0.46
CA HIS A 68 9.42 13.89 1.65
C HIS A 68 8.87 14.78 2.75
N GLN A 69 7.74 14.35 3.34
CA GLN A 69 7.08 15.03 4.45
C GLN A 69 6.64 14.05 5.52
N CYS A 70 6.76 14.46 6.78
CA CYS A 70 6.20 13.75 7.93
C CYS A 70 5.06 14.60 8.53
N SER A 71 3.84 14.44 8.03
CA SER A 71 2.67 15.16 8.54
C SER A 71 1.65 14.19 9.11
N LYS A 72 1.32 14.36 10.40
CA LYS A 72 0.31 13.56 11.10
C LYS A 72 -1.03 13.57 10.35
N TYR A 73 -1.49 14.76 9.96
CA TYR A 73 -2.77 14.91 9.27
C TYR A 73 -2.78 14.26 7.89
N ARG A 74 -1.69 14.39 7.11
CA ARG A 74 -1.61 13.73 5.79
C ARG A 74 -1.48 12.21 5.91
N ASN A 75 -0.87 11.73 7.00
CA ASN A 75 -0.78 10.30 7.28
C ASN A 75 -2.13 9.68 7.70
N ASN A 76 -3.14 10.47 8.06
CA ASN A 76 -4.46 9.97 8.44
C ASN A 76 -5.12 9.12 7.34
N LEU A 77 -4.91 9.46 6.07
CA LEU A 77 -5.47 8.71 4.94
C LEU A 77 -4.96 7.27 4.93
N ILE A 78 -3.65 7.08 5.02
CA ILE A 78 -3.05 5.74 5.03
C ILE A 78 -3.33 5.01 6.34
N GLU A 79 -3.42 5.73 7.47
CA GLU A 79 -3.81 5.15 8.75
C GLU A 79 -5.25 4.64 8.76
N GLN A 80 -6.17 5.36 8.12
CA GLN A 80 -7.57 4.95 7.98
C GLN A 80 -7.70 3.76 7.04
N ASP A 81 -7.03 3.81 5.89
CA ASP A 81 -7.02 2.73 4.89
C ASP A 81 -6.39 1.45 5.47
N HIS A 82 -5.40 1.56 6.36
CA HIS A 82 -4.87 0.43 7.14
C HIS A 82 -5.90 -0.25 8.06
N ARG A 83 -6.96 0.43 8.51
CA ARG A 83 -7.94 -0.15 9.46
C ARG A 83 -8.70 -1.34 8.87
N PHE A 84 -8.89 -1.36 7.56
CA PHE A 84 -9.55 -2.47 6.88
C PHE A 84 -8.71 -3.76 6.98
N ILE A 85 -7.43 -3.66 6.67
CA ILE A 85 -6.49 -4.78 6.70
C ILE A 85 -6.21 -5.22 8.13
N LYS A 86 -6.03 -4.27 9.06
CA LYS A 86 -5.81 -4.60 10.47
C LYS A 86 -6.95 -5.46 11.03
N ARG A 87 -8.21 -5.19 10.66
CA ARG A 87 -9.36 -6.01 11.05
C ARG A 87 -9.26 -7.44 10.53
N HIS A 88 -8.95 -7.61 9.25
CA HIS A 88 -8.76 -8.93 8.66
C HIS A 88 -7.57 -9.67 9.29
N ARG A 89 -6.44 -9.00 9.50
CA ARG A 89 -5.27 -9.58 10.16
C ARG A 89 -5.58 -10.06 11.59
N VAL A 90 -6.37 -9.32 12.36
CA VAL A 90 -6.78 -9.72 13.72
C VAL A 90 -7.69 -10.95 13.65
N GLN A 91 -8.65 -10.99 12.72
CA GLN A 91 -9.51 -12.16 12.52
C GLN A 91 -8.73 -13.37 12.00
N SER A 92 -7.66 -13.14 11.24
CA SER A 92 -6.80 -14.17 10.67
C SER A 92 -5.53 -14.45 11.50
N ALA A 93 -5.51 -14.13 12.80
CA ALA A 93 -4.40 -14.45 13.70
C ALA A 93 -4.05 -15.96 13.75
N GLY A 94 -4.85 -16.82 13.12
CA GLY A 94 -4.58 -18.24 12.89
C GLY A 94 -3.78 -18.61 11.64
N PHE A 95 -3.18 -17.66 10.89
CA PHE A 95 -2.34 -18.03 9.75
C PHE A 95 -1.07 -18.77 10.19
N GLN A 96 -0.92 -20.02 9.73
CA GLN A 96 0.21 -20.89 10.08
C GLN A 96 1.56 -20.44 9.49
N SER A 97 1.57 -19.62 8.44
CA SER A 97 2.80 -19.10 7.82
C SER A 97 2.64 -17.70 7.24
N ILE A 98 3.76 -16.96 7.14
CA ILE A 98 3.80 -15.64 6.49
C ILE A 98 3.44 -15.74 5.01
N ARG A 99 3.81 -16.84 4.33
CA ARG A 99 3.50 -17.04 2.91
C ARG A 99 2.00 -17.15 2.69
N THR A 100 1.32 -17.95 3.51
CA THR A 100 -0.13 -18.09 3.48
C THR A 100 -0.80 -16.76 3.80
N ALA A 101 -0.38 -16.10 4.89
CA ALA A 101 -0.91 -14.79 5.26
C ALA A 101 -0.73 -13.74 4.15
N ALA A 102 0.45 -13.69 3.52
CA ALA A 102 0.73 -12.75 2.44
C ALA A 102 -0.16 -13.00 1.22
N SER A 103 -0.37 -14.27 0.86
CA SER A 103 -1.21 -14.64 -0.30
C SER A 103 -2.67 -14.31 -0.05
N THR A 104 -3.19 -14.64 1.14
CA THR A 104 -4.58 -14.31 1.52
C THR A 104 -4.80 -12.81 1.59
N LEU A 105 -3.91 -12.07 2.25
CA LEU A 105 -4.03 -10.60 2.34
C LEU A 105 -3.89 -9.94 0.98
N ALA A 106 -3.05 -10.45 0.07
CA ALA A 106 -2.97 -9.96 -1.29
C ALA A 106 -4.32 -10.08 -2.02
N GLY A 107 -5.00 -11.21 -1.90
CA GLY A 107 -6.35 -11.39 -2.47
C GLY A 107 -7.38 -10.43 -1.88
N VAL A 108 -7.38 -10.25 -0.55
CA VAL A 108 -8.24 -9.27 0.14
C VAL A 108 -7.97 -7.84 -0.37
N GLU A 109 -6.69 -7.51 -0.58
CA GLU A 109 -6.28 -6.18 -1.06
C GLU A 109 -6.70 -5.91 -2.50
N VAL A 110 -6.63 -6.91 -3.38
CA VAL A 110 -7.10 -6.80 -4.77
C VAL A 110 -8.59 -6.48 -4.77
N ILE A 111 -9.40 -7.29 -4.06
CA ILE A 111 -10.85 -7.05 -3.96
C ILE A 111 -11.15 -5.67 -3.37
N HIS A 112 -10.39 -5.26 -2.35
CA HIS A 112 -10.56 -3.96 -1.73
C HIS A 112 -10.17 -2.80 -2.65
N ALA A 113 -9.10 -2.94 -3.44
CA ALA A 113 -8.69 -1.95 -4.43
C ALA A 113 -9.75 -1.77 -5.52
N MET A 114 -10.25 -2.88 -6.07
CA MET A 114 -11.34 -2.87 -7.06
C MET A 114 -12.57 -2.16 -6.51
N ARG A 115 -12.98 -2.49 -5.28
CA ARG A 115 -14.11 -1.83 -4.63
C ARG A 115 -13.92 -0.32 -4.47
N LYS A 116 -12.70 0.16 -4.21
CA LYS A 116 -12.40 1.60 -4.13
C LYS A 116 -12.53 2.27 -5.49
N GLU A 117 -12.06 1.62 -6.54
CA GLU A 117 -12.14 2.11 -7.91
C GLU A 117 -13.59 2.17 -8.42
N THR A 118 -14.38 1.09 -8.27
CA THR A 118 -15.80 1.09 -8.66
C THR A 118 -16.61 2.18 -7.94
N ARG A 119 -16.34 2.41 -6.64
CA ARG A 119 -17.00 3.48 -5.88
C ARG A 119 -16.62 4.87 -6.37
N ARG A 120 -15.40 5.06 -6.84
CA ARG A 120 -14.94 6.33 -7.41
C ARG A 120 -15.60 6.59 -8.77
N ASN A 121 -15.72 5.56 -9.61
CA ASN A 121 -16.29 5.68 -10.96
C ASN A 121 -17.81 5.88 -10.96
N GLY A 122 -18.48 5.76 -9.81
CA GLY A 122 -19.90 6.11 -9.67
C GLY A 122 -20.85 5.17 -10.40
N SER A 123 -20.49 3.88 -10.54
CA SER A 123 -21.34 2.89 -11.21
C SER A 123 -22.77 2.89 -10.66
N LEU A 124 -23.75 2.94 -11.57
CA LEU A 124 -25.19 2.81 -11.26
C LEU A 124 -25.53 1.47 -10.60
N PHE A 125 -24.73 0.43 -10.88
CA PHE A 125 -24.88 -0.91 -10.31
C PHE A 125 -23.92 -1.10 -9.13
N GLY A 126 -24.36 -1.89 -8.13
CA GLY A 126 -23.54 -2.23 -6.97
C GLY A 126 -22.27 -3.00 -7.34
N PHE A 127 -21.26 -2.95 -6.46
CA PHE A 127 -19.98 -3.66 -6.65
C PHE A 127 -20.18 -5.18 -6.67
N SER A 128 -19.73 -5.84 -7.74
CA SER A 128 -19.73 -7.30 -7.88
C SER A 128 -18.33 -7.80 -8.23
N VAL A 129 -17.68 -8.47 -7.28
CA VAL A 129 -16.31 -9.00 -7.43
C VAL A 129 -16.17 -9.87 -8.67
N ILE A 130 -17.15 -10.77 -8.90
CA ILE A 130 -17.10 -11.71 -10.03
C ILE A 130 -17.18 -10.97 -11.36
N THR A 131 -18.01 -9.94 -11.46
CA THR A 131 -18.19 -9.18 -12.70
C THR A 131 -16.93 -8.40 -13.04
N GLU A 132 -16.37 -7.71 -12.04
CA GLU A 132 -15.15 -6.92 -12.18
C GLU A 132 -13.94 -7.81 -12.54
N LEU A 133 -13.79 -8.97 -11.88
CA LEU A 133 -12.73 -9.93 -12.21
C LEU A 133 -12.88 -10.49 -13.62
N LYS A 134 -14.11 -10.79 -14.07
CA LYS A 134 -14.37 -11.25 -15.44
C LYS A 134 -13.99 -10.19 -16.47
N GLN A 135 -14.30 -8.92 -16.22
CA GLN A 135 -13.92 -7.81 -17.12
C GLN A 135 -12.40 -7.67 -17.22
N MET A 136 -11.68 -7.75 -16.10
CA MET A 136 -10.22 -7.69 -16.11
C MET A 136 -9.56 -8.87 -16.82
N LEU A 137 -10.11 -10.08 -16.69
CA LEU A 137 -9.57 -11.28 -17.37
C LEU A 137 -9.93 -11.35 -18.85
N ALA A 138 -10.92 -10.58 -19.29
CA ALA A 138 -11.33 -10.49 -20.69
C ALA A 138 -10.58 -9.39 -21.47
N ALA A 139 -9.84 -8.52 -20.78
CA ALA A 139 -9.03 -7.45 -21.35
C ALA A 139 -7.56 -7.89 -21.51
#